data_AF-A0A3N0DJA9-F1
#
_entry.id   AF-A0A3N0DJA9-F1
#
_cell.length_a   1.000
_cell.length_b   1.000
_cell.length_c   1.000
_cell.angle_alpha   90.00
_cell.angle_beta   90.00
_cell.angle_gamma   90.00
#
_symmetry.space_group_name_H-M   'P 1'
#
loop_
_entity.id
_entity.type
_entity.pdbx_description
1 polymer ?
#
loop_
_entity_poly.entity_id
_entity_poly.type
_entity_poly.pdbx_seq_one_letter_code
_entity_poly.pdbx_strand_id
1 'polypeptide(L)'
;MTQPLCYARYTAASSDTGLVSSLLLETEPRRFAVRHQLNQQSVTTVLDGISLAELPQSLFLEAGLFAEPNLRTLDALHLASAIRLEVDELVTFDVRRAQAARELGLHVTVPAAD
;
A
#
# COMPACT_ATOMS: atom_id res chain seq x y z
N MET A 1 10.83 -21.81 12.73
CA MET A 1 9.99 -22.63 11.82
C MET A 1 9.17 -21.66 11.00
N THR A 2 9.65 -21.42 9.78
CA THR A 2 9.05 -20.71 8.64
C THR A 2 8.33 -19.39 8.95
N GLN A 3 9.10 -18.29 9.03
CA GLN A 3 8.56 -16.94 8.90
C GLN A 3 8.25 -16.67 7.43
N PRO A 4 6.99 -16.45 7.03
CA PRO A 4 6.68 -16.02 5.68
C PRO A 4 6.24 -14.55 5.70
N LEU A 5 6.93 -13.73 4.89
CA LEU A 5 6.37 -12.54 4.22
C LEU A 5 6.55 -11.17 4.90
N CYS A 6 7.80 -10.81 5.21
CA CYS A 6 8.25 -9.42 5.43
C CYS A 6 8.15 -8.50 4.17
N TYR A 7 7.66 -8.96 3.01
CA TYR A 7 7.80 -8.19 1.76
C TYR A 7 6.59 -8.33 0.83
N ALA A 8 5.57 -7.52 1.07
CA ALA A 8 4.74 -6.99 0.00
C ALA A 8 4.55 -5.50 0.32
N ARG A 9 4.99 -4.63 -0.60
CA ARG A 9 4.98 -3.17 -0.48
C ARG A 9 3.57 -2.69 -0.20
N TYR A 10 3.20 -2.62 1.07
CA TYR A 10 1.90 -2.16 1.46
C TYR A 10 1.91 -0.67 1.77
N THR A 11 0.76 -0.04 1.66
CA THR A 11 0.47 1.30 2.17
C THR A 11 -0.63 1.08 3.17
N ALA A 12 -0.23 0.69 4.38
CA ALA A 12 -1.15 0.60 5.48
C ALA A 12 -1.16 1.93 6.21
N ALA A 13 -2.37 2.36 6.53
CA ALA A 13 -2.61 3.56 7.27
C ALA A 13 -2.92 3.24 8.72
N SER A 14 -2.19 3.83 9.67
CA SER A 14 -2.66 3.80 11.05
C SER A 14 -3.83 4.76 11.18
N SER A 15 -4.93 4.26 11.73
CA SER A 15 -5.88 5.07 12.49
C SER A 15 -5.79 4.62 13.95
N ASP A 16 -6.44 5.30 14.89
CA ASP A 16 -6.66 4.82 16.27
C ASP A 16 -7.36 3.42 16.32
N THR A 17 -7.70 2.84 15.16
CA THR A 17 -8.64 1.72 14.96
C THR A 17 -8.11 0.55 14.08
N GLY A 18 -6.90 0.61 13.49
CA GLY A 18 -6.30 -0.51 12.71
C GLY A 18 -5.66 -0.13 11.37
N LEU A 19 -5.31 -1.13 10.55
CA LEU A 19 -4.69 -0.97 9.22
C LEU A 19 -5.76 -0.88 8.12
N VAL A 20 -5.66 0.12 7.22
CA VAL A 20 -6.56 0.30 6.07
C VAL A 20 -5.80 0.49 4.76
N SER A 21 -6.45 0.14 3.64
CA SER A 21 -5.98 0.46 2.29
C SER A 21 -7.01 0.33 1.19
N SER A 22 -6.63 0.53 -0.07
CA SER A 22 -7.50 0.29 -1.22
C SER A 22 -7.51 -1.17 -1.67
N LEU A 23 -8.55 -1.56 -2.44
CA LEU A 23 -8.61 -2.87 -3.10
C LEU A 23 -7.46 -3.15 -4.08
N LEU A 24 -6.65 -2.15 -4.44
CA LEU A 24 -5.41 -2.42 -5.17
C LEU A 24 -4.51 -3.36 -4.37
N LEU A 25 -4.57 -3.27 -3.03
CA LEU A 25 -3.95 -4.24 -2.13
C LEU A 25 -4.25 -5.65 -2.57
N GLU A 26 -5.53 -6.03 -2.67
CA GLU A 26 -5.97 -7.40 -2.90
C GLU A 26 -5.21 -8.05 -4.07
N THR A 27 -4.94 -7.26 -5.11
CA THR A 27 -4.31 -7.73 -6.35
C THR A 27 -2.80 -7.88 -6.22
N GLU A 28 -2.10 -6.95 -5.57
CA GLU A 28 -0.64 -6.88 -5.58
C GLU A 28 0.09 -8.08 -4.93
N PRO A 29 -0.16 -8.48 -3.67
CA PRO A 29 0.48 -9.62 -3.04
C PRO A 29 -0.01 -10.94 -3.63
N ARG A 30 -1.24 -11.01 -4.17
CA ARG A 30 -1.70 -12.20 -4.90
C ARG A 30 -0.88 -12.41 -6.17
N ARG A 31 -0.66 -11.35 -6.95
CA ARG A 31 0.22 -11.38 -8.15
C ARG A 31 1.68 -11.63 -7.79
N PHE A 32 2.16 -11.06 -6.69
CA PHE A 32 3.48 -11.34 -6.15
C PHE A 32 3.61 -12.82 -5.78
N ALA A 33 2.64 -13.38 -5.06
CA ALA A 33 2.63 -14.78 -4.67
C ALA A 33 2.62 -15.71 -5.89
N VAL A 34 1.87 -15.40 -6.94
CA VAL A 34 1.96 -16.14 -8.22
C VAL A 34 3.36 -16.08 -8.80
N ARG A 35 3.97 -14.90 -8.87
CA ARG A 35 5.32 -14.71 -9.44
C ARG A 35 6.40 -15.49 -8.69
N HIS A 36 6.24 -15.60 -7.37
CA HIS A 36 7.22 -16.22 -6.49
C HIS A 36 6.81 -17.62 -6.00
N GLN A 37 5.73 -18.19 -6.56
CA GLN A 37 5.21 -19.52 -6.21
C GLN A 37 4.91 -19.66 -4.70
N LEU A 38 4.40 -18.59 -4.10
CA LEU A 38 4.00 -18.53 -2.69
C LEU A 38 2.52 -18.94 -2.54
N ASN A 39 2.18 -19.42 -1.35
CA ASN A 39 0.82 -19.85 -1.03
C ASN A 39 -0.15 -18.65 -0.96
N GLN A 40 -1.24 -18.72 -1.73
CA GLN A 40 -2.31 -17.72 -1.70
C GLN A 40 -3.02 -17.64 -0.34
N GLN A 41 -3.05 -18.72 0.43
CA GLN A 41 -3.62 -18.71 1.78
C GLN A 41 -2.82 -17.84 2.74
N SER A 42 -1.49 -17.77 2.57
CA SER A 42 -0.65 -16.88 3.36
C SER A 42 -0.93 -15.42 3.02
N VAL A 43 -1.22 -15.11 1.75
CA VAL A 43 -1.68 -13.79 1.34
C VAL A 43 -3.02 -13.45 2.00
N THR A 44 -4.00 -14.35 1.94
CA THR A 44 -5.30 -14.16 2.61
C THR A 44 -5.13 -13.87 4.10
N THR A 45 -4.29 -14.64 4.80
CA THR A 45 -4.05 -14.45 6.24
C THR A 45 -3.49 -13.04 6.57
N VAL A 46 -2.64 -12.49 5.70
CA VAL A 46 -2.13 -11.12 5.86
C VAL A 46 -3.23 -10.09 5.60
N LEU A 47 -4.04 -10.31 4.57
CA LEU A 47 -5.12 -9.41 4.16
C LEU A 47 -6.27 -9.36 5.16
N ASP A 48 -6.53 -10.45 5.90
CA ASP A 48 -7.58 -10.51 6.93
C ASP A 48 -7.37 -9.46 8.05
N GLY A 49 -6.12 -8.99 8.24
CA GLY A 49 -5.79 -7.94 9.21
C GLY A 49 -5.87 -6.51 8.66
N ILE A 50 -6.28 -6.31 7.39
CA ILE A 50 -6.28 -5.01 6.72
C ILE A 50 -7.69 -4.72 6.19
N SER A 51 -8.26 -3.58 6.58
CA SER A 51 -9.52 -3.11 6.02
C SER A 51 -9.31 -2.64 4.58
N LEU A 52 -10.01 -3.24 3.63
CA LEU A 52 -9.90 -2.88 2.20
C LEU A 52 -11.07 -1.99 1.77
N ALA A 53 -10.75 -0.78 1.33
CA ALA A 53 -11.67 0.21 0.83
C ALA A 53 -11.86 0.09 -0.69
N GLU A 54 -13.12 0.05 -1.10
CA GLU A 54 -13.52 0.37 -2.46
C GLU A 54 -13.39 1.87 -2.68
N LEU A 55 -12.66 2.26 -3.73
CA LEU A 55 -12.43 3.67 -4.04
C LEU A 55 -13.13 4.05 -5.34
N PRO A 56 -13.68 5.28 -5.42
CA PRO A 56 -14.45 5.72 -6.58
C PRO A 56 -13.56 5.93 -7.80
N GLN A 57 -14.20 5.97 -8.99
CA GLN A 57 -13.51 6.23 -10.25
C GLN A 57 -12.73 7.56 -10.25
N SER A 58 -13.14 8.55 -9.45
CA SER A 58 -12.42 9.83 -9.34
C SER A 58 -10.96 9.66 -8.91
N LEU A 59 -10.65 8.60 -8.15
CA LEU A 59 -9.31 8.31 -7.67
C LEU A 59 -8.28 8.15 -8.80
N PHE A 60 -8.70 7.62 -9.96
CA PHE A 60 -7.82 7.45 -11.11
C PHE A 60 -7.43 8.79 -11.73
N LEU A 61 -8.35 9.76 -11.72
CA LEU A 61 -8.05 11.13 -12.13
C LEU A 61 -7.13 11.79 -11.11
N GLU A 62 -7.45 11.71 -9.82
CA GLU A 62 -6.64 12.26 -8.72
C GLU A 62 -5.19 11.75 -8.78
N ALA A 63 -5.00 10.43 -8.93
CA ALA A 63 -3.68 9.82 -9.09
C ALA A 63 -2.94 10.29 -10.35
N GLY A 64 -3.65 10.51 -11.46
CA GLY A 64 -3.08 10.98 -12.73
C GLY A 64 -2.64 12.44 -12.72
N LEU A 65 -3.04 13.22 -11.72
CA LEU A 65 -2.72 14.65 -11.60
C LEU A 65 -1.50 14.93 -10.72
N PHE A 66 -0.86 13.90 -10.14
CA PHE A 66 0.39 14.11 -9.41
C PHE A 66 1.49 14.63 -10.33
N ALA A 67 2.17 15.68 -9.87
CA ALA A 67 3.17 16.40 -10.66
C ALA A 67 4.52 15.67 -10.75
N GLU A 68 4.77 14.67 -9.90
CA GLU A 68 6.05 13.94 -9.85
C GLU A 68 6.24 13.07 -11.10
N PRO A 69 7.18 13.41 -12.01
CA PRO A 69 7.29 12.77 -13.32
C PRO A 69 7.72 11.31 -13.26
N ASN A 70 8.39 10.87 -12.19
CA ASN A 70 8.87 9.50 -12.06
C ASN A 70 7.95 8.63 -11.18
N LEU A 71 6.79 9.15 -10.78
CA LEU A 71 5.85 8.42 -9.95
C LEU A 71 5.21 7.29 -10.76
N ARG A 72 5.43 6.05 -10.32
CA ARG A 72 4.85 4.87 -10.97
C ARG A 72 3.34 4.87 -10.80
N THR A 73 2.61 4.39 -11.81
CA THR A 73 1.14 4.38 -11.82
C THR A 73 0.50 3.75 -10.58
N LEU A 74 0.98 2.58 -10.14
CA LEU A 74 0.44 1.93 -8.93
C LEU A 74 0.82 2.69 -7.65
N ASP A 75 1.98 3.35 -7.64
CA ASP A 75 2.37 4.19 -6.51
C ASP A 75 1.48 5.44 -6.44
N ALA A 76 1.15 6.06 -7.58
CA ALA A 76 0.18 7.14 -7.64
C ALA A 76 -1.21 6.72 -7.12
N LEU A 77 -1.71 5.54 -7.50
CA LEU A 77 -2.99 5.05 -7.00
C LEU A 77 -2.97 4.81 -5.48
N HIS A 78 -1.88 4.25 -4.95
CA HIS A 78 -1.72 4.07 -3.50
C HIS A 78 -1.64 5.40 -2.74
N LEU A 79 -0.92 6.39 -3.27
CA LEU A 79 -0.81 7.71 -2.65
C LEU A 79 -2.14 8.47 -2.70
N ALA A 80 -2.86 8.44 -3.83
CA ALA A 80 -4.20 9.00 -3.92
C ALA A 80 -5.17 8.31 -2.93
N SER A 81 -5.07 6.97 -2.81
CA SER A 81 -5.85 6.21 -1.83
C SER A 81 -5.57 6.66 -0.40
N ALA A 82 -4.29 6.79 -0.03
CA ALA A 82 -3.85 7.22 1.29
C ALA A 82 -4.36 8.63 1.63
N ILE A 83 -4.24 9.57 0.69
CA ILE A 83 -4.74 10.94 0.89
C ILE A 83 -6.27 10.93 1.07
N ARG A 84 -7.00 10.16 0.24
CA ARG A 84 -8.46 10.12 0.26
C ARG A 84 -9.04 9.41 1.49
N LEU A 85 -8.30 8.45 2.04
CA LEU A 85 -8.64 7.78 3.28
C LEU A 85 -8.21 8.57 4.53
N GLU A 86 -7.62 9.77 4.35
CA GLU A 86 -7.18 10.67 5.43
C GLU A 86 -6.35 9.96 6.49
N VAL A 87 -5.34 9.23 6.01
CA VAL A 87 -4.55 8.34 6.86
C VAL A 87 -3.59 9.11 7.75
N ASP A 88 -3.44 8.70 9.01
CA ASP A 88 -2.52 9.40 9.92
C ASP A 88 -1.05 9.17 9.52
N GLU A 89 -0.73 7.96 9.06
CA GLU A 89 0.63 7.58 8.65
C GLU A 89 0.61 6.51 7.54
N LEU A 90 1.47 6.67 6.55
CA LEU A 90 1.71 5.68 5.51
C LEU A 90 2.82 4.70 5.91
N VAL A 91 2.50 3.43 6.10
CA VAL A 91 3.48 2.36 6.33
C VAL A 91 3.82 1.71 5.00
N THR A 92 5.08 1.76 4.56
CA THR A 92 5.54 1.11 3.32
C THR A 92 6.99 0.62 3.41
N PHE A 93 7.23 -0.60 2.91
CA PHE A 93 8.58 -1.16 2.74
C PHE A 93 9.28 -0.65 1.47
N ASP A 94 8.55 0.02 0.56
CA ASP A 94 9.17 0.60 -0.62
C ASP A 94 9.71 2.00 -0.34
N VAL A 95 11.03 2.14 -0.44
CA VAL A 95 11.73 3.41 -0.22
C VAL A 95 11.32 4.48 -1.24
N ARG A 96 11.03 4.11 -2.49
CA ARG A 96 10.63 5.09 -3.52
C ARG A 96 9.22 5.61 -3.26
N ARG A 97 8.29 4.72 -2.88
CA ARG A 97 6.95 5.14 -2.45
C ARG A 97 6.99 5.97 -1.18
N ALA A 98 7.85 5.59 -0.22
CA ALA A 98 8.05 6.37 0.99
C ALA A 98 8.53 7.79 0.68
N GLN A 99 9.46 7.93 -0.25
CA GLN A 99 9.94 9.24 -0.68
C GLN A 99 8.82 10.06 -1.33
N ALA A 100 8.12 9.52 -2.32
CA ALA A 100 7.01 10.22 -2.99
C ALA A 100 5.90 10.61 -2.01
N ALA A 101 5.58 9.75 -1.04
CA ALA A 101 4.61 10.07 0.01
C ALA A 101 5.04 11.26 0.87
N ARG A 102 6.32 11.33 1.27
CA ARG A 102 6.87 12.46 2.03
C ARG A 102 6.84 13.76 1.22
N GLU A 103 7.12 13.68 -0.07
CA GLU A 103 7.04 14.83 -0.99
C GLU A 103 5.59 15.37 -1.12
N LEU A 104 4.59 14.50 -0.94
CA LEU A 104 3.17 14.87 -0.85
C LEU A 104 2.72 15.28 0.56
N GLY A 105 3.63 15.33 1.54
CA GLY A 105 3.34 15.76 2.91
C GLY A 105 2.74 14.68 3.82
N LEU A 106 2.72 13.41 3.41
CA LEU A 106 2.28 12.31 4.26
C LEU A 106 3.35 11.96 5.31
N HIS A 107 2.92 11.59 6.51
CA HIS A 107 3.78 10.90 7.47
C HIS A 107 4.08 9.50 6.96
N VAL A 108 5.32 9.03 7.11
CA VAL A 108 5.74 7.73 6.55
C VAL A 108 6.64 6.96 7.50
N THR A 109 6.19 5.76 7.87
CA THR A 109 7.01 4.73 8.52
C THR A 109 7.49 3.71 7.50
N VAL A 110 8.80 3.44 7.54
CA VAL A 110 9.43 2.33 6.84
C VAL A 110 9.86 1.33 7.90
N PRO A 111 9.16 0.19 8.05
CA PRO A 111 9.54 -0.79 9.06
C PRO A 111 10.93 -1.34 8.79
N ALA A 112 11.73 -1.52 9.85
CA ALA A 112 13.00 -2.25 9.74
C ALA A 112 12.70 -3.72 9.40
N ALA A 113 13.47 -4.28 8.48
CA ALA A 113 13.51 -5.72 8.31
C ALA A 113 14.41 -6.29 9.42
N ASP A 114 13.81 -6.96 10.39
CA ASP A 114 14.53 -7.82 11.34
C ASP A 114 14.87 -9.18 10.70
#